data_AF-A0A6I6MZ11-F1
#
_entry.id   AF-A0A6I6MZ11-F1
#
_cell.length_a   1.000
_cell.length_b   1.000
_cell.length_c   1.000
_cell.angle_alpha   90.00
_cell.angle_beta   90.00
_cell.angle_gamma   90.00
#
_symmetry.space_group_name_H-M   'P 1'
#
loop_
_entity.id
_entity.type
_entity.pdbx_description
1 polymer ?
#
loop_
_entity_poly.entity_id
_entity_poly.type
_entity_poly.pdbx_seq_one_letter_code
_entity_poly.pdbx_strand_id
1 'polypeptide(L)'
;MPDISRRRALTAVAALAATATAATVVAPAASATGHEHPMPMPQAFDEVYKGRRIQGRLMSGGGHHHEHGGGFEVLVDGVQLHVMQNADGTWISVVSHYDPVATPRAAARAAVDELQGAPLLPFPAN
;
A
#
# COMPACT_ATOMS: atom_id res chain seq x y z
N MET A 1 -11.23 80.84 -6.70
CA MET A 1 -12.62 80.67 -7.17
C MET A 1 -12.67 81.17 -8.60
N PRO A 2 -13.29 80.46 -9.55
CA PRO A 2 -14.56 79.71 -9.42
C PRO A 2 -14.41 78.20 -9.78
N ASP A 3 -15.32 77.24 -9.55
CA ASP A 3 -16.55 77.09 -8.75
C ASP A 3 -17.02 75.61 -8.80
N ILE A 4 -17.89 75.21 -7.84
CA ILE A 4 -18.80 74.04 -7.84
C ILE A 4 -18.16 72.66 -7.51
N SER A 5 -18.65 71.86 -6.56
CA SER A 5 -19.70 72.02 -5.55
C SER A 5 -19.66 70.83 -4.57
N ARG A 6 -19.91 71.12 -3.29
CA ARG A 6 -20.35 70.18 -2.26
C ARG A 6 -21.71 69.60 -2.63
N ARG A 7 -21.79 68.44 -3.31
CA ARG A 7 -22.97 67.55 -3.23
C ARG A 7 -22.72 66.23 -3.94
N ARG A 8 -23.00 65.15 -3.20
CA ARG A 8 -22.94 63.70 -3.54
C ARG A 8 -21.65 63.05 -3.06
N ALA A 9 -21.56 62.83 -1.75
CA ALA A 9 -22.06 61.60 -1.07
C ALA A 9 -21.03 60.48 -1.29
N LEU A 10 -20.17 60.20 -0.30
CA LEU A 10 -20.44 59.29 0.81
C LEU A 10 -21.13 58.00 0.34
N THR A 11 -20.55 56.88 0.76
CA THR A 11 -20.99 55.48 0.62
C THR A 11 -20.68 54.87 -0.76
N ALA A 12 -20.01 53.72 -0.87
CA ALA A 12 -20.09 52.56 0.01
C ALA A 12 -18.73 51.83 0.15
N VAL A 13 -18.36 51.60 1.40
CA VAL A 13 -17.49 50.49 1.82
C VAL A 13 -18.30 49.22 1.63
N ALA A 14 -17.95 48.37 0.66
CA ALA A 14 -18.47 47.02 0.57
C ALA A 14 -17.36 46.06 1.00
N ALA A 15 -17.29 45.81 2.30
CA ALA A 15 -16.60 44.66 2.84
C ALA A 15 -17.38 43.42 2.42
N LEU A 16 -16.91 42.69 1.40
CA LEU A 16 -17.44 41.38 1.09
C LEU A 16 -16.78 40.38 2.05
N ALA A 17 -17.51 40.06 3.11
CA ALA A 17 -17.17 38.98 4.03
C ALA A 17 -17.10 37.66 3.25
N ALA A 18 -15.89 37.13 3.08
CA ALA A 18 -15.69 35.77 2.62
C ALA A 18 -16.10 34.81 3.75
N THR A 19 -17.36 34.40 3.77
CA THR A 19 -17.78 33.22 4.54
C THR A 19 -17.23 32.00 3.83
N ALA A 20 -16.01 31.60 4.19
CA ALA A 20 -15.50 30.27 3.89
C ALA A 20 -16.33 29.26 4.69
N THR A 21 -17.39 28.74 4.08
CA THR A 21 -18.05 27.54 4.58
C THR A 21 -17.09 26.39 4.33
N ALA A 22 -16.30 26.04 5.35
CA ALA A 22 -15.57 24.77 5.37
C ALA A 22 -16.62 23.65 5.36
N ALA A 23 -16.91 23.11 4.18
CA ALA A 23 -17.65 21.87 4.07
C ALA A 23 -16.72 20.77 4.61
N THR A 24 -16.93 20.36 5.86
CA THR A 24 -16.32 19.16 6.41
C THR A 24 -16.86 17.97 5.62
N VAL A 25 -16.08 17.49 4.66
CA VAL A 25 -16.33 16.20 4.03
C VAL A 25 -16.08 15.15 5.10
N VAL A 26 -17.16 14.70 5.74
CA VAL A 26 -17.12 13.55 6.65
C VAL A 26 -16.90 12.34 5.76
N ALA A 27 -15.64 11.89 5.66
CA ALA A 27 -15.34 10.59 5.10
C ALA A 27 -16.06 9.54 5.97
N PRO A 28 -16.77 8.56 5.38
CA PRO A 28 -17.36 7.47 6.15
C PRO A 28 -16.23 6.77 6.90
N ALA A 29 -16.35 6.69 8.23
CA ALA A 29 -15.48 5.86 9.04
C ALA A 29 -15.66 4.41 8.58
N ALA A 30 -14.63 3.84 7.96
CA ALA A 30 -14.61 2.42 7.61
C ALA A 30 -14.75 1.63 8.91
N SER A 31 -15.93 1.09 9.15
CA SER A 31 -16.16 0.16 10.25
C SER A 31 -15.51 -1.15 9.83
N ALA A 32 -14.31 -1.43 10.33
CA ALA A 32 -13.72 -2.75 10.27
C ALA A 32 -14.54 -3.68 11.18
N THR A 33 -15.71 -4.10 10.69
CA THR A 33 -16.40 -5.25 11.23
C THR A 33 -15.49 -6.44 10.94
N GLY A 34 -14.80 -6.92 11.98
CA GLY A 34 -13.91 -8.07 11.92
C GLY A 34 -14.68 -9.31 11.51
N HIS A 35 -14.91 -9.46 10.22
CA HIS A 35 -15.24 -10.73 9.61
C HIS A 35 -13.91 -11.44 9.49
N GLU A 36 -13.57 -12.24 10.49
CA GLU A 36 -12.56 -13.29 10.37
C GLU A 36 -13.10 -14.33 9.38
N HIS A 37 -13.13 -13.97 8.11
CA HIS A 37 -13.28 -14.95 7.05
C HIS A 37 -11.90 -15.57 6.87
N PRO A 38 -11.72 -16.86 7.13
CA PRO A 38 -10.44 -17.52 6.91
C PRO A 38 -10.11 -17.36 5.43
N MET A 39 -9.14 -16.48 5.12
CA MET A 39 -8.66 -16.34 3.75
C MET A 39 -8.05 -17.69 3.35
N PRO A 40 -8.34 -18.19 2.13
CA PRO A 40 -7.77 -19.45 1.68
C PRO A 40 -6.25 -19.40 1.80
N MET A 41 -5.67 -20.34 2.53
CA MET A 41 -4.22 -20.44 2.68
C MET A 41 -3.58 -20.65 1.30
N PRO A 42 -2.52 -19.89 0.95
CA PRO A 42 -1.87 -20.06 -0.34
C PRO A 42 -1.26 -21.46 -0.49
N GLN A 43 -1.30 -22.00 -1.71
CA GLN A 43 -0.65 -23.27 -2.01
C GLN A 43 0.87 -23.11 -2.09
N ALA A 44 1.59 -24.11 -1.59
CA ALA A 44 3.03 -24.20 -1.77
C ALA A 44 3.40 -24.30 -3.27
N PHE A 45 4.59 -23.83 -3.63
CA PHE A 45 5.11 -23.91 -4.99
C PHE A 45 6.63 -24.05 -5.01
N ASP A 46 7.15 -24.66 -6.08
CA ASP A 46 8.57 -24.75 -6.41
C ASP A 46 8.68 -24.82 -7.93
N GLU A 47 9.19 -23.78 -8.58
CA GLU A 47 9.33 -23.71 -10.02
C GLU A 47 10.57 -22.90 -10.42
N VAL A 48 11.00 -23.05 -11.68
CA VAL A 48 12.01 -22.17 -12.28
C VAL A 48 11.29 -21.16 -13.18
N TYR A 49 11.37 -19.88 -12.83
CA TYR A 49 10.80 -18.78 -13.60
C TYR A 49 11.92 -17.88 -14.12
N LYS A 50 12.00 -17.70 -15.44
CA LYS A 50 13.05 -16.93 -16.12
C LYS A 50 14.49 -17.30 -15.67
N GLY A 51 14.74 -18.59 -15.43
CA GLY A 51 16.04 -19.10 -15.01
C GLY A 51 16.36 -18.95 -13.52
N ARG A 52 15.43 -18.42 -12.71
CA ARG A 52 15.54 -18.30 -11.25
C ARG A 52 14.66 -19.34 -10.58
N ARG A 53 15.15 -20.05 -9.57
CA ARG A 53 14.30 -20.96 -8.77
C ARG A 53 13.50 -20.11 -7.79
N ILE A 54 12.18 -20.24 -7.82
CA ILE A 54 11.28 -19.60 -6.88
C ILE A 54 10.50 -20.64 -6.09
N GLN A 55 10.37 -20.42 -4.78
CA GLN A 55 9.71 -21.35 -3.88
C GLN A 55 8.76 -20.59 -2.95
N GLY A 56 7.67 -21.25 -2.56
CA GLY A 56 6.73 -20.73 -1.58
C GLY A 56 6.23 -21.85 -0.67
N ARG A 57 6.22 -21.63 0.64
CA ARG A 57 5.75 -22.61 1.62
C ARG A 57 5.11 -21.93 2.82
N LEU A 58 4.20 -22.64 3.47
CA LEU A 58 3.69 -22.23 4.77
C LEU A 58 4.79 -22.35 5.83
N MET A 59 4.95 -21.35 6.67
CA MET A 59 5.90 -21.38 7.78
C MET A 59 5.28 -22.16 8.94
N SER A 60 5.98 -23.20 9.40
CA SER A 60 5.60 -23.89 10.64
C SER A 60 6.03 -23.06 11.84
N GLY A 61 5.19 -22.11 12.26
CA GLY A 61 5.48 -21.27 13.42
C GLY A 61 4.48 -20.15 13.62
N GLY A 62 3.33 -20.45 14.21
CA GLY A 62 2.43 -19.44 14.79
C GLY A 62 3.02 -18.91 16.10
N GLY A 63 4.08 -18.11 16.01
CA GLY A 63 4.70 -17.44 17.15
C GLY A 63 4.62 -15.93 16.96
N HIS A 64 4.44 -15.20 18.06
CA HIS A 64 4.10 -13.78 18.20
C HIS A 64 5.10 -12.75 17.64
N HIS A 65 5.78 -13.06 16.54
CA HIS A 65 6.65 -12.14 15.82
C HIS A 65 5.80 -11.43 14.77
N HIS A 66 6.01 -10.13 14.63
CA HIS A 66 5.36 -9.28 13.64
C HIS A 66 5.83 -9.63 12.21
N GLU A 67 5.56 -10.87 11.78
CA GLU A 67 6.02 -11.39 10.52
C GLU A 67 4.96 -11.07 9.47
N HIS A 68 5.21 -9.99 8.74
CA HIS A 68 4.25 -9.37 7.83
C HIS A 68 3.84 -10.26 6.63
N GLY A 69 4.47 -11.43 6.46
CA GLY A 69 4.20 -12.40 5.38
C GLY A 69 2.99 -13.32 5.59
N GLY A 70 2.14 -13.08 6.59
CA GLY A 70 0.95 -13.90 6.82
C GLY A 70 1.24 -15.38 7.08
N GLY A 71 2.43 -15.69 7.62
CA GLY A 71 2.90 -17.07 7.82
C GLY A 71 3.29 -17.80 6.53
N PHE A 72 3.52 -17.09 5.43
CA PHE A 72 3.97 -17.65 4.16
C PHE A 72 5.37 -17.15 3.79
N GLU A 73 6.28 -18.08 3.51
CA GLU A 73 7.65 -17.78 3.11
C GLU A 73 7.80 -17.89 1.60
N VAL A 74 8.51 -16.94 0.99
CA VAL A 74 8.90 -16.97 -0.42
C VAL A 74 10.42 -16.92 -0.52
N LEU A 75 10.99 -17.76 -1.39
CA LEU A 75 12.44 -17.77 -1.67
C LEU A 75 12.69 -17.55 -3.17
N VAL A 76 13.78 -16.85 -3.48
CA VAL A 76 14.36 -16.69 -4.81
C VAL A 76 15.81 -17.17 -4.76
N ASP A 77 16.11 -18.26 -5.46
CA ASP A 77 17.37 -19.02 -5.40
C ASP A 77 17.83 -19.35 -3.97
N GLY A 78 16.87 -19.67 -3.10
CA GLY A 78 17.13 -19.99 -1.70
C GLY A 78 17.33 -18.78 -0.78
N VAL A 79 17.29 -17.55 -1.29
CA VAL A 79 17.29 -16.32 -0.48
C VAL A 79 15.85 -15.92 -0.18
N GLN A 80 15.54 -15.66 1.09
CA GLN A 80 14.19 -15.25 1.50
C GLN A 80 13.84 -13.88 0.92
N LEU A 81 12.70 -13.81 0.25
CA LEU A 81 12.05 -12.58 -0.19
C LEU A 81 11.03 -12.17 0.85
N HIS A 82 11.18 -10.98 1.42
CA HIS A 82 10.17 -10.43 2.32
C HIS A 82 8.90 -10.09 1.52
N VAL A 83 7.81 -10.80 1.83
CA VAL A 83 6.49 -10.61 1.24
C VAL A 83 5.49 -10.22 2.31
N MET A 84 4.39 -9.59 1.88
CA MET A 84 3.28 -9.28 2.76
C MET A 84 1.95 -9.53 2.07
N GLN A 85 0.98 -9.99 2.86
CA GLN A 85 -0.40 -10.10 2.41
C GLN A 85 -1.19 -8.88 2.87
N ASN A 86 -1.85 -8.23 1.93
CA ASN A 86 -2.78 -7.13 2.19
C ASN A 86 -4.10 -7.68 2.77
N ALA A 87 -4.89 -6.80 3.38
CA ALA A 87 -6.18 -7.16 3.98
C ALA A 87 -7.20 -7.71 2.97
N ASP A 88 -7.08 -7.34 1.69
CA ASP A 88 -7.91 -7.85 0.59
C ASP A 88 -7.40 -9.20 0.01
N GLY A 89 -6.32 -9.74 0.57
CA GLY A 89 -5.71 -11.00 0.15
C GLY A 89 -4.69 -10.88 -0.97
N THR A 90 -4.47 -9.69 -1.54
CA THR A 90 -3.39 -9.44 -2.49
C THR A 90 -2.02 -9.47 -1.80
N TRP A 91 -0.97 -9.60 -2.60
CA TRP A 91 0.40 -9.78 -2.13
C TRP A 91 1.31 -8.71 -2.69
N ILE A 92 2.27 -8.30 -1.87
CA ILE A 92 3.35 -7.38 -2.24
C ILE A 92 4.67 -7.96 -1.75
N SER A 93 5.79 -7.47 -2.29
CA SER A 93 7.13 -7.83 -1.83
C SER A 93 7.94 -6.57 -1.53
N VAL A 94 9.06 -6.70 -0.81
CA VAL A 94 9.95 -5.56 -0.54
C VAL A 94 10.49 -4.91 -1.82
N VAL A 95 10.65 -5.67 -2.91
CA VAL A 95 11.14 -5.15 -4.21
C VAL A 95 10.02 -4.63 -5.12
N SER A 96 8.76 -5.01 -4.86
CA SER A 96 7.59 -4.47 -5.54
C SER A 96 6.46 -4.28 -4.53
N HIS A 97 6.60 -3.21 -3.74
CA HIS A 97 5.79 -2.99 -2.54
C HIS A 97 4.46 -2.27 -2.81
N TYR A 98 4.39 -1.48 -3.88
CA TYR A 98 3.25 -0.63 -4.22
C TYR A 98 2.45 -1.15 -5.41
N ASP A 99 2.70 -2.38 -5.84
CA ASP A 99 2.03 -3.03 -6.97
C ASP A 99 1.45 -4.38 -6.54
N PRO A 100 0.21 -4.40 -6.00
CA PRO A 100 -0.39 -5.61 -5.47
C PRO A 100 -0.67 -6.66 -6.56
N VAL A 101 -0.35 -7.91 -6.26
CA VAL A 101 -0.61 -9.06 -7.16
C VAL A 101 -1.44 -10.14 -6.46
N ALA A 102 -2.14 -10.95 -7.25
CA ALA A 102 -3.18 -11.85 -6.71
C ALA A 102 -2.65 -12.99 -5.81
N THR A 103 -1.37 -13.37 -5.92
CA THR A 103 -0.84 -14.58 -5.24
C THR A 103 0.63 -14.39 -4.82
N PRO A 104 1.14 -15.14 -3.83
CA PRO A 104 2.55 -15.09 -3.46
C PRO A 104 3.47 -15.59 -4.59
N ARG A 105 2.99 -16.51 -5.44
CA ARG A 105 3.71 -16.91 -6.66
C ARG A 105 3.86 -15.75 -7.63
N ALA A 106 2.79 -14.96 -7.82
CA ALA A 106 2.85 -13.76 -8.65
C ALA A 106 3.83 -12.73 -8.06
N ALA A 107 3.88 -12.58 -6.73
CA ALA A 107 4.85 -11.70 -6.07
C ALA A 107 6.29 -12.17 -6.29
N ALA A 108 6.55 -13.49 -6.21
CA ALA A 108 7.86 -14.06 -6.52
C ALA A 108 8.27 -13.83 -7.99
N ARG A 109 7.34 -13.98 -8.93
CA ARG A 109 7.59 -13.70 -10.36
C ARG A 109 7.85 -12.22 -10.61
N ALA A 110 7.07 -11.33 -9.99
CA ALA A 110 7.29 -9.89 -10.07
C ALA A 110 8.66 -9.49 -9.51
N ALA A 111 9.11 -10.12 -8.42
CA ALA A 111 10.45 -9.92 -7.89
C ALA A 111 11.55 -10.41 -8.85
N VAL A 112 11.37 -11.56 -9.50
CA VAL A 112 12.31 -12.02 -10.54
C VAL A 112 12.36 -11.04 -11.72
N ASP A 113 11.21 -10.48 -12.11
CA ASP A 113 11.12 -9.50 -13.19
C ASP A 113 11.83 -8.19 -12.83
N GLU A 114 11.68 -7.72 -11.58
CA GLU A 114 12.34 -6.52 -11.06
C GLU A 114 13.86 -6.70 -10.93
N LEU A 115 14.31 -7.86 -10.43
CA LEU A 115 15.74 -8.11 -10.19
C LEU A 115 16.57 -8.19 -11.48
N GLN A 116 15.96 -8.50 -12.63
CA GLN A 116 16.64 -8.57 -13.94
C GLN A 116 17.95 -9.39 -13.94
N GLY A 117 18.01 -10.44 -13.12
CA GLY A 117 19.18 -11.31 -12.97
C GLY A 117 20.12 -10.95 -11.81
N ALA A 118 19.90 -9.84 -11.11
CA ALA A 118 20.61 -9.51 -9.88
C ALA A 118 20.33 -10.53 -8.76
N PRO A 119 21.32 -10.85 -7.91
CA PRO A 119 21.09 -11.65 -6.72
C PRO A 119 20.24 -10.86 -5.71
N LEU A 120 19.28 -11.54 -5.08
CA LEU A 120 18.55 -10.99 -3.95
C LEU A 120 19.47 -11.03 -2.72
N LEU A 121 19.43 -9.98 -1.89
CA LEU A 121 20.12 -9.96 -0.60
C LEU A 121 19.17 -10.38 0.53
N PRO A 122 19.67 -11.07 1.57
CA PRO A 122 18.85 -11.40 2.73
C PRO A 122 18.30 -10.14 3.41
N PHE A 123 17.03 -10.16 3.78
CA PHE A 123 16.43 -9.11 4.61
C PHE A 123 16.92 -9.27 6.06
N PRO A 124 17.30 -8.18 6.76
CA PRO A 124 17.74 -8.28 8.15
C PRO A 124 16.60 -8.79 9.04
N ALA A 125 16.89 -9.83 9.83
CA ALA A 125 16.01 -10.23 10.92
C ALA A 125 16.17 -9.22 12.08
N ASN A 126 15.04 -8.77 12.64
CA ASN A 126 15.01 -7.94 13.84
C ASN A 126 15.26 -8.76 15.11
#